data_AF-A0A645J7V1-F1
#
_entry.id   AF-A0A645J7V1-F1
#
_cell.length_a   1.000
_cell.length_b   1.000
_cell.length_c   1.000
_cell.angle_alpha   90.00
_cell.angle_beta   90.00
_cell.angle_gamma   90.00
#
_symmetry.space_group_name_H-M   'P 1'
#
loop_
_entity.id
_entity.type
_entity.pdbx_description
1 polymer ?
#
loop_
_entity_poly.entity_id
_entity_poly.type
_entity_poly.pdbx_seq_one_letter_code
_entity_poly.pdbx_strand_id
1 'polypeptide(L)' 'MHEGIISLAQVTGLPIQVAGIEITSKLSLKSWDRFQIPLPFGKCRLTLGELIRVPAEASPEDRAGFRSRLEEGMKRLTVD' A
#
# COMPACT_ATOMS: atom_id res chain seq x y z
N MET A 1 -9.63 -3.26 2.96
CA MET A 1 -8.27 -3.86 3.00
C MET A 1 -8.27 -5.13 3.84
N HIS A 2 -7.45 -6.14 3.49
CA HIS A 2 -7.36 -7.40 4.25
C HIS A 2 -6.49 -7.22 5.52
N GLU A 3 -6.89 -7.84 6.63
CA GLU A 3 -6.24 -7.63 7.96
C GLU A 3 -4.81 -8.17 8.05
N GLY A 4 -4.43 -9.09 7.16
CA GLY A 4 -3.15 -9.81 7.22
C GLY A 4 -1.92 -8.91 7.28
N ILE A 5 -1.92 -7.74 6.64
CA ILE A 5 -0.77 -6.82 6.66
C ILE A 5 -0.55 -6.23 8.06
N ILE A 6 -1.62 -5.85 8.76
CA ILE A 6 -1.54 -5.29 10.11
C ILE A 6 -1.07 -6.38 11.09
N SER A 7 -1.63 -7.58 10.99
CA SER A 7 -1.23 -8.72 11.81
C SER A 7 0.24 -9.10 11.60
N LEU A 8 0.72 -9.09 10.36
CA LEU A 8 2.12 -9.39 10.06
C LEU A 8 3.07 -8.34 10.64
N ALA A 9 2.73 -7.05 10.50
CA ALA A 9 3.51 -5.96 11.08
C ALA A 9 3.58 -6.05 12.61
N GLN A 10 2.47 -6.42 13.27
CA GLN A 10 2.43 -6.61 14.72
C GLN A 10 3.31 -7.78 15.17
N VAL A 11 3.20 -8.94 14.52
CA VAL A 11 3.96 -10.15 14.90
C VAL A 11 5.45 -9.98 14.64
N THR A 12 5.81 -9.29 13.55
CA THR A 12 7.22 -9.08 13.18
C THR A 12 7.86 -7.86 13.84
N GLY A 13 7.05 -6.92 14.36
CA GLY A 13 7.50 -5.61 14.85
C GLY A 13 8.03 -4.68 13.75
N LEU A 14 7.93 -5.08 12.47
CA LEU A 14 8.42 -4.30 11.34
C LEU A 14 7.38 -3.26 10.90
N PRO A 15 7.82 -2.06 10.49
CA PRO A 15 6.91 -1.04 9.98
C PRO A 15 6.33 -1.41 8.61
N ILE A 16 5.13 -0.91 8.34
CA ILE A 16 4.49 -0.92 7.02
C ILE A 16 4.90 0.36 6.29
N GLN A 17 5.59 0.23 5.15
CA GLN A 17 5.85 1.36 4.25
C GLN A 17 4.71 1.50 3.25
N VAL A 18 3.99 2.61 3.28
CA VAL A 18 3.00 2.93 2.24
C VAL A 18 3.75 3.43 1.01
N ALA A 19 3.48 2.87 -0.16
CA ALA A 19 4.08 3.30 -1.41
C ALA A 19 3.06 3.32 -2.55
N GLY A 20 3.16 4.31 -3.42
CA GLY A 20 2.42 4.44 -4.67
C GLY A 20 3.36 4.32 -5.86
N ILE A 21 2.88 3.72 -6.95
CA ILE A 21 3.64 3.54 -8.18
C ILE A 21 2.80 4.04 -9.35
N GLU A 22 3.36 4.97 -10.12
CA GLU A 22 2.78 5.45 -11.37
C GLU A 22 3.73 5.16 -12.53
N ILE A 23 3.17 4.71 -13.65
CA ILE A 23 3.93 4.43 -14.88
C ILE A 23 3.33 5.26 -16.00
N THR A 24 4.17 6.01 -16.72
CA THR A 24 3.72 6.89 -17.81
C THR A 24 3.33 6.10 -19.06
N SER A 25 4.23 5.25 -19.55
CA SER A 25 4.04 4.47 -20.78
C SER A 25 3.72 3.04 -20.38
N LYS A 26 2.44 2.68 -20.38
CA LYS A 26 1.96 1.37 -19.92
C LYS A 26 0.82 0.85 -20.77
N LEU A 27 0.76 -0.48 -20.89
CA LEU A 27 -0.42 -1.18 -21.36
C LEU A 27 -1.20 -1.67 -20.13
N SER A 28 -2.48 -1.29 -20.02
CA SER A 28 -3.37 -1.85 -19.00
C SER A 28 -4.14 -3.02 -19.61
N LEU A 29 -3.96 -4.22 -19.06
CA LEU A 29 -4.72 -5.39 -19.48
C LEU A 29 -6.19 -5.24 -19.07
N LYS A 30 -7.10 -5.82 -19.87
CA LYS A 30 -8.54 -5.91 -19.54
C LYS A 30 -8.83 -7.10 -18.62
N SER A 31 -7.97 -7.32 -17.62
CA SER A 31 -8.15 -8.31 -16.57
C SER A 31 -8.88 -7.69 -15.38
N TRP A 32 -9.37 -8.55 -14.49
CA TRP A 32 -10.11 -8.14 -13.28
C TRP A 32 -9.28 -7.24 -12.34
N ASP A 33 -7.95 -7.31 -12.41
CA ASP A 33 -7.01 -6.51 -11.63
C ASP A 33 -6.42 -5.31 -12.39
N ARG A 34 -6.77 -5.13 -13.66
CA ARG A 34 -6.19 -4.12 -14.57
C ARG A 34 -4.67 -4.07 -14.54
N PHE A 35 -4.02 -5.24 -14.62
CA PHE A 35 -2.56 -5.35 -14.58
C PHE A 35 -1.87 -4.41 -15.58
N GLN A 36 -0.86 -3.67 -15.11
CA GLN A 36 -0.14 -2.66 -15.90
C GLN A 36 1.23 -3.20 -16.33
N ILE A 37 1.44 -3.29 -17.64
CA ILE A 37 2.74 -3.67 -18.23
C ILE A 37 3.47 -2.39 -18.63
N PRO A 38 4.58 -2.02 -17.96
CA PRO A 38 5.40 -0.88 -18.39
C PRO A 38 6.00 -1.16 -19.77
N LEU A 39 5.89 -0.19 -20.68
CA LEU A 39 6.55 -0.23 -21.96
C LEU A 39 8.04 0.15 -21.83
N PRO A 40 8.91 -0.32 -22.73
CA PRO A 40 10.31 0.11 -22.76
C PRO A 40 10.43 1.64 -22.75
N PHE A 41 11.41 2.15 -22.00
CA PHE A 41 11.69 3.59 -21.83
C PHE A 41 10.58 4.42 -21.14
N GLY A 42 9.55 3.76 -20.59
CA GLY A 42 8.56 4.40 -19.74
C GLY A 42 9.16 4.91 -18.44
N LYS A 43 8.66 6.05 -17.93
CA LYS A 43 9.07 6.57 -16.62
C LYS A 43 8.17 5.97 -15.55
N CYS A 44 8.78 5.64 -14.42
CA CYS A 44 8.09 5.19 -13.22
C CYS A 44 8.31 6.21 -12.11
N ARG A 45 7.24 6.64 -11.43
CA ARG A 45 7.30 7.46 -10.22
C ARG A 45 6.94 6.57 -9.05
N LEU A 46 7.91 6.35 -8.16
CA LEU A 46 7.71 5.72 -6.87
C LEU A 46 7.53 6.82 -5.83
N THR A 47 6.38 6.85 -5.18
CA THR A 47 6.10 7.77 -4.09
C THR A 47 6.10 6.99 -2.79
N LEU A 48 7.02 7.31 -1.88
CA LEU A 48 7.06 6.74 -0.54
C LEU A 48 6.26 7.63 0.39
N GLY A 49 5.21 7.08 0.98
CA GLY A 49 4.38 7.76 1.94
C GLY A 49 4.75 7.45 3.38
N GLU A 50 3.72 7.50 4.22
CA GLU A 50 3.82 7.28 5.65
C GLU A 50 4.37 5.88 6.00
N LEU A 51 5.16 5.84 7.08
CA LEU A 51 5.63 4.61 7.69
C LEU A 51 4.77 4.30 8.92
N ILE A 52 4.03 3.20 8.91
CA ILE A 52 3.08 2.83 9.98
C ILE A 52 3.67 1.72 10.83
N ARG A 53 3.87 1.99 12.12
CA ARG A 53 4.29 0.97 13.10
C ARG A 53 3.07 0.47 13.87
N VAL A 54 2.96 -0.85 14.00
CA VAL A 54 1.90 -1.52 14.78
C VAL A 54 2.55 -2.10 16.03
N PRO A 55 2.19 -1.62 17.24
CA PRO A 55 2.71 -2.18 18.49
C PRO A 55 2.33 -3.65 18.68
N ALA A 56 3.18 -4.43 19.34
CA ALA A 56 2.92 -5.84 19.64
C ALA A 56 1.67 -6.01 20.53
N GLU A 57 1.38 -5.00 21.35
CA GLU A 57 0.28 -4.95 22.31
C GLU A 57 -1.03 -4.42 21.71
N ALA A 58 -1.05 -4.10 20.40
CA ALA A 58 -2.24 -3.55 19.75
C ALA A 58 -3.45 -4.50 19.85
N SER A 59 -4.54 -3.97 20.42
CA SER A 59 -5.83 -4.66 20.55
C SER A 59 -6.53 -4.82 19.19
N PRO A 60 -7.56 -5.67 19.08
CA PRO A 60 -8.39 -5.76 17.88
C PRO A 60 -8.96 -4.40 17.42
N GLU A 61 -9.38 -3.56 18.36
CA GLU A 61 -9.87 -2.20 18.10
C GLU A 61 -8.75 -1.30 17.56
N ASP A 62 -7.55 -1.37 18.14
CA ASP A 62 -6.39 -0.62 17.64
C ASP A 62 -6.02 -1.05 16.21
N ARG A 63 -6.07 -2.35 15.91
CA ARG A 63 -5.83 -2.87 14.56
C ARG A 63 -6.80 -2.29 13.53
N ALA A 64 -8.07 -2.10 13.91
CA ALA A 64 -9.05 -1.45 13.04
C ALA A 64 -8.66 0.02 12.75
N GLY A 65 -8.14 0.74 13.74
CA GLY A 65 -7.60 2.09 13.58
C GLY A 65 -6.38 2.13 12.64
N PHE A 66 -5.42 1.23 12.83
CA PHE A 66 -4.25 1.12 11.95
C PHE A 66 -4.63 0.76 10.51
N ARG A 67 -5.63 -0.09 10.32
CA ARG A 67 -6.18 -0.39 9.00
C ARG A 67 -6.76 0.86 8.34
N SER A 68 -7.55 1.66 9.04
CA SER A 68 -8.09 2.92 8.49
C SER A 68 -6.97 3.87 8.08
N ARG A 69 -5.97 4.07 8.96
CA ARG A 69 -4.81 4.92 8.67
C ARG A 69 -4.03 4.45 7.45
N LEU A 70 -3.86 3.13 7.30
CA LEU A 70 -3.20 2.53 6.15
C LEU A 70 -4.01 2.73 4.86
N GLU A 71 -5.33 2.52 4.90
CA GLU A 71 -6.21 2.77 3.76
C GLU A 71 -6.19 4.24 3.31
N GLU A 72 -6.21 5.17 4.27
CA GLU A 72 -6.06 6.61 3.98
C GLU A 72 -4.69 6.94 3.40
N GLY A 73 -3.62 6.35 3.96
CA GLY A 73 -2.27 6.47 3.43
C GLY A 73 -2.18 6.05 1.97
N MET A 74 -2.77 4.90 1.63
CA MET A 74 -2.82 4.42 0.24
C MET A 74 -3.62 5.36 -0.66
N LYS A 75 -4.82 5.78 -0.23
CA LYS A 75 -5.67 6.70 -1.01
C LYS A 75 -4.97 8.01 -1.34
N ARG A 76 -4.16 8.55 -0.41
CA ARG A 76 -3.37 9.78 -0.63
C ARG A 76 -2.29 9.62 -1.71
N LEU A 77 -1.79 8.40 -1.94
CA LEU A 77 -0.75 8.13 -2.94
C LEU A 77 -1.31 7.66 -4.28
N THR A 78 -2.60 7.33 -4.35
CA THR A 78 -3.25 6.99 -5.61
C THR A 78 -3.50 8.26 -6.41
N VAL A 79 -2.94 8.31 -7.61
CA VAL A 79 -3.27 9.33 -8.62
C VAL A 79 -4.22 8.68 -9.62
N ASP A 80 -5.40 9.30 -9.82
CA ASP A 80 -6.44 8.84 -10.74
C ASP A 80 -5.96 8.82 -12.21
#